data_AF-V4Y2H0-F1
#
_entry.id   AF-V4Y2H0-F1
#
_cell.length_a   1.000
_cell.length_b   1.000
_cell.length_c   1.000
_cell.angle_alpha   90.00
_cell.angle_beta   90.00
_cell.angle_gamma   90.00
#
_symmetry.space_group_name_H-M   'P 1'
#
loop_
_entity.id
_entity.type
_entity.pdbx_description
1 polymer ?
#
loop_
_entity_poly.entity_id
_entity_poly.type
_entity_poly.pdbx_seq_one_letter_code
_entity_poly.pdbx_strand_id
1 'polypeptide(L)'
;MALPIPVVRSTVTVETEETAREPPRNVQFVGTSKVFRVRGEHTVEETADGCRLVNEFVVDGRIPGVERFFQRNLDQELSNLEAALRRDLGLAA
;
A
#
# COMPACT_ATOMS: atom_id res chain seq x y z
N MET A 1 24.84 2.29 24.97
CA MET A 1 23.89 1.15 24.83
C MET A 1 23.39 1.15 23.41
N ALA A 2 23.67 0.11 22.64
CA ALA A 2 23.22 -0.02 21.26
C ALA A 2 21.98 -0.93 21.24
N LEU A 3 20.95 -0.53 20.50
CA LEU A 3 19.97 -1.47 19.97
C LEU A 3 20.47 -1.85 18.57
N PRO A 4 21.05 -3.03 18.33
CA PRO A 4 21.29 -3.48 16.98
C PRO A 4 20.03 -4.22 16.55
N ILE A 5 19.02 -3.49 16.07
CA ILE A 5 18.09 -4.11 15.14
C ILE A 5 18.80 -4.01 13.78
N PRO A 6 19.23 -5.13 13.17
CA PRO A 6 19.79 -5.09 11.83
C PRO A 6 18.73 -4.47 10.93
N VAL A 7 19.05 -3.32 10.31
CA VAL A 7 18.17 -2.69 9.32
C VAL A 7 18.27 -3.54 8.06
N VAL A 8 17.66 -4.72 8.07
CA VAL A 8 17.60 -5.54 6.87
C VAL A 8 16.62 -4.82 5.96
N ARG A 9 17.15 -4.14 4.93
CA ARG A 9 16.40 -3.75 3.73
C ARG A 9 16.00 -5.03 3.00
N SER A 10 15.12 -5.80 3.62
CA SER A 10 14.60 -7.04 3.09
C SER A 10 13.27 -6.76 2.45
N THR A 11 13.15 -7.10 1.18
CA THR A 11 11.86 -7.34 0.56
C THR A 11 11.18 -8.51 1.30
N VAL A 12 9.92 -8.33 1.64
CA VAL A 12 9.08 -9.35 2.27
C VAL A 12 8.04 -9.75 1.23
N THR A 13 8.01 -11.04 0.88
CA THR A 13 6.92 -11.57 0.05
C THR A 13 5.61 -11.49 0.83
N VAL A 14 4.60 -10.90 0.20
CA VAL A 14 3.23 -10.84 0.69
C VAL A 14 2.36 -11.64 -0.26
N GLU A 15 1.65 -12.61 0.27
CA GLU A 15 0.60 -13.33 -0.44
C GLU A 15 -0.70 -12.56 -0.25
N THR A 16 -1.29 -12.10 -1.35
CA THR A 16 -2.51 -11.28 -1.33
C THR A 16 -3.68 -12.06 -1.88
N GLU A 17 -4.82 -11.96 -1.20
CA GLU A 17 -6.10 -12.52 -1.62
C GLU A 17 -7.16 -11.41 -1.62
N GLU A 18 -7.90 -11.29 -2.72
CA GLU A 18 -9.05 -10.41 -2.84
C GLU A 18 -10.23 -11.00 -2.05
N THR A 19 -10.83 -10.19 -1.17
CA THR A 19 -11.97 -10.61 -0.34
C THR A 19 -13.29 -10.00 -0.79
N ALA A 20 -13.24 -8.81 -1.42
CA ALA A 20 -14.41 -8.17 -2.02
C ALA A 20 -13.97 -7.28 -3.18
N ARG A 21 -14.81 -7.17 -4.19
CA ARG A 21 -14.56 -6.34 -5.37
C ARG A 21 -15.83 -5.78 -5.95
N GLU A 22 -15.91 -4.46 -6.05
CA GLU A 22 -16.98 -3.72 -6.69
C GLU A 22 -16.37 -2.70 -7.67
N PRO A 23 -16.08 -3.09 -8.92
CA PRO A 23 -15.45 -2.19 -9.88
C PRO A 23 -16.38 -1.06 -10.31
N PRO A 24 -15.87 0.18 -10.50
CA PRO A 24 -14.52 0.65 -10.20
C PRO A 24 -14.35 1.21 -8.77
N ARG A 25 -15.38 1.09 -7.92
CA ARG A 25 -15.56 1.87 -6.70
C ARG A 25 -14.72 1.37 -5.53
N ASN A 26 -14.63 0.06 -5.35
CA ASN A 26 -14.06 -0.52 -4.13
C ASN A 26 -13.39 -1.87 -4.38
N VAL A 27 -12.28 -2.11 -3.67
CA VAL A 27 -11.70 -3.45 -3.53
C VAL A 27 -11.16 -3.61 -2.11
N GLN A 28 -11.37 -4.79 -1.54
CA GLN A 28 -10.83 -5.19 -0.24
C GLN A 28 -10.01 -6.45 -0.42
N PHE A 29 -8.92 -6.54 0.33
CA PHE A 29 -8.01 -7.67 0.25
C PHE A 29 -7.31 -7.92 1.59
N VAL A 30 -6.81 -9.15 1.73
CA VAL A 30 -5.95 -9.57 2.83
C VAL A 30 -4.58 -9.91 2.28
N GLY A 31 -3.54 -9.43 2.96
CA GLY A 31 -2.15 -9.79 2.70
C GLY A 31 -1.57 -10.55 3.89
N THR A 32 -0.95 -11.70 3.64
CA THR A 32 -0.25 -12.47 4.66
C THR A 32 1.23 -12.56 4.32
N SER A 33 2.07 -12.32 5.32
CA SER A 33 3.51 -12.57 5.23
C SER A 33 4.03 -13.23 6.50
N LYS A 34 5.32 -13.56 6.52
CA LYS A 34 5.98 -14.11 7.72
C LYS A 34 6.05 -13.10 8.87
N VAL A 35 6.07 -11.80 8.57
CA VAL A 35 6.37 -10.74 9.55
C VAL A 35 5.18 -9.84 9.87
N PHE A 36 4.14 -9.80 9.04
CA PHE A 36 2.90 -9.08 9.30
C PHE A 36 1.71 -9.71 8.58
N ARG A 37 0.50 -9.36 9.03
CA ARG A 37 -0.74 -9.49 8.27
C ARG A 37 -1.30 -8.11 7.98
N VAL A 38 -1.98 -7.95 6.86
CA VAL A 38 -2.60 -6.67 6.48
C VAL A 38 -4.00 -6.91 5.94
N ARG A 39 -4.93 -6.03 6.30
CA ARG A 39 -6.18 -5.82 5.57
C ARG A 39 -6.06 -4.49 4.85
N GLY A 40 -6.34 -4.49 3.56
CA GLY A 40 -6.32 -3.30 2.72
C GLY A 40 -7.66 -3.06 2.07
N GLU A 41 -8.02 -1.79 1.96
CA GLU A 41 -9.18 -1.32 1.21
C GLU A 41 -8.77 -0.17 0.31
N HIS A 42 -9.25 -0.18 -0.93
CA HIS A 42 -9.11 0.94 -1.85
C HIS A 42 -10.47 1.38 -2.31
N THR A 43 -10.73 2.68 -2.17
CA THR A 43 -11.97 3.32 -2.58
C THR A 43 -11.67 4.44 -3.55
N VAL A 44 -12.39 4.48 -4.66
CA VAL A 44 -12.32 5.56 -5.64
C VAL A 44 -13.52 6.48 -5.43
N GLU A 45 -13.25 7.72 -5.04
CA GLU A 45 -14.23 8.77 -4.87
C GLU A 45 -14.23 9.67 -6.11
N GLU A 46 -15.41 9.98 -6.66
CA GLU A 46 -15.54 10.99 -7.73
C GLU A 46 -15.25 12.39 -7.18
N THR A 47 -14.58 13.22 -7.97
CA THR A 47 -14.36 14.65 -7.69
C THR A 47 -14.87 15.48 -8.88
N ALA A 48 -14.91 16.81 -8.74
CA ALA A 48 -15.40 17.68 -9.81
C ALA A 48 -14.64 17.53 -11.13
N ASP A 49 -13.33 17.27 -11.05
CA ASP A 49 -12.43 17.25 -12.21
C ASP A 49 -11.73 15.88 -12.39
N GLY A 50 -12.15 14.84 -11.66
CA GLY A 50 -11.50 13.53 -11.71
C GLY A 50 -11.94 12.58 -10.61
N CYS A 51 -10.97 11.91 -9.98
CA CYS A 51 -11.23 11.02 -8.85
C CYS A 51 -10.13 11.12 -7.79
N ARG A 52 -10.45 10.66 -6.58
CA ARG A 52 -9.54 10.52 -5.45
C ARG A 52 -9.47 9.06 -5.04
N LEU A 53 -8.26 8.52 -5.01
CA LEU A 53 -8.01 7.18 -4.48
C LEU A 53 -7.77 7.29 -2.97
N VAL A 54 -8.62 6.64 -2.17
CA VAL A 54 -8.48 6.50 -0.73
C VAL A 54 -7.98 5.10 -0.43
N ASN A 55 -6.82 5.00 0.22
CA ASN A 55 -6.26 3.71 0.63
C ASN A 55 -6.28 3.61 2.16
N GLU A 56 -6.96 2.61 2.69
CA GLU A 56 -6.95 2.29 4.12
C GLU A 56 -6.27 0.95 4.36
N PHE A 57 -5.41 0.90 5.38
CA PHE A 57 -4.69 -0.30 5.75
C PHE A 57 -4.67 -0.50 7.26
N VAL A 58 -5.03 -1.71 7.68
CA VAL A 58 -4.85 -2.17 9.05
C VAL A 58 -3.75 -3.23 9.04
N VAL A 59 -2.61 -2.91 9.65
CA VAL A 59 -1.42 -3.76 9.69
C VAL A 59 -1.25 -4.36 11.08
N ASP A 60 -1.19 -5.68 11.15
CA ASP A 60 -0.87 -6.45 12.35
C ASP A 60 0.58 -6.95 12.26
N GLY A 61 1.47 -6.24 12.96
CA GLY A 61 2.90 -6.47 12.94
C GLY A 61 3.37 -7.49 13.98
N ARG A 62 4.26 -8.41 13.58
CA ARG A 62 4.90 -9.36 14.50
C ARG A 62 6.29 -8.91 14.97
N ILE A 63 6.81 -7.84 14.39
CA ILE A 63 8.17 -7.34 14.63
C ILE A 63 8.13 -5.81 14.77
N PRO A 64 8.88 -5.21 15.71
CA PRO A 64 8.94 -3.76 15.87
C PRO A 64 9.33 -3.02 14.58
N GLY A 65 8.56 -1.98 14.25
CA GLY A 65 8.87 -1.06 13.15
C GLY A 65 8.36 -1.51 11.77
N VAL A 66 7.67 -2.66 11.70
CA VAL A 66 7.10 -3.17 10.45
C VAL A 66 6.02 -2.26 9.88
N GLU A 67 5.24 -1.58 10.72
CA GLU A 67 4.20 -0.65 10.28
C GLU A 67 4.81 0.55 9.56
N ARG A 68 5.90 1.10 10.12
CA ARG A 68 6.65 2.20 9.50
C ARG A 68 7.32 1.78 8.20
N PHE A 69 7.81 0.54 8.13
CA PHE A 69 8.35 -0.01 6.89
C PHE A 69 7.24 -0.15 5.84
N PHE A 70 6.09 -0.70 6.21
CA PHE A 70 4.93 -0.86 5.32
C PHE A 70 4.48 0.48 4.75
N GLN A 71 4.26 1.47 5.63
CA GLN A 71 3.85 2.81 5.23
C GLN A 71 4.83 3.43 4.21
N ARG A 72 6.13 3.40 4.49
CA ARG A 72 7.13 3.97 3.57
C ARG A 72 7.14 3.29 2.19
N ASN A 73 6.99 1.97 2.15
CA ASN A 73 6.94 1.26 0.87
C ASN A 73 5.65 1.60 0.13
N LEU A 74 4.51 1.63 0.82
CA LEU A 74 3.23 2.02 0.22
C LEU A 74 3.28 3.45 -0.35
N ASP A 75 3.81 4.41 0.40
CA ASP A 75 3.96 5.80 -0.07
C ASP A 75 4.81 5.87 -1.36
N GLN A 76 5.88 5.07 -1.42
CA GLN A 76 6.73 4.96 -2.60
C GLN A 76 5.99 4.33 -3.78
N GLU A 77 5.21 3.26 -3.56
CA GLU A 77 4.40 2.61 -4.60
C GLU A 77 3.30 3.53 -5.13
N LEU A 78 2.62 4.29 -4.25
CA LEU A 78 1.62 5.28 -4.67
C LEU A 78 2.26 6.41 -5.49
N SER A 79 3.44 6.88 -5.10
CA SER A 79 4.20 7.87 -5.88
C SER A 79 4.61 7.31 -7.24
N ASN A 80 5.01 6.04 -7.31
CA ASN A 80 5.35 5.36 -8.55
C ASN A 80 4.12 5.23 -9.47
N LEU A 81 2.96 4.87 -8.90
CA LEU A 81 1.69 4.77 -9.59
C LEU A 81 1.26 6.13 -10.16
N GLU A 82 1.29 7.19 -9.34
CA GLU A 82 0.96 8.55 -9.80
C GLU A 82 1.88 8.97 -10.97
N ALA A 83 3.19 8.76 -10.83
CA ALA A 83 4.13 9.08 -11.88
C ALA A 83 3.85 8.29 -13.17
N ALA A 84 3.42 7.02 -13.06
CA ALA A 84 3.02 6.21 -14.21
C ALA A 84 1.74 6.73 -14.87
N LEU A 85 0.72 7.06 -14.09
CA LEU A 85 -0.53 7.63 -14.58
C LEU A 85 -0.32 8.97 -15.27
N ARG A 86 0.49 9.87 -14.68
CA ARG A 86 0.82 11.16 -15.30
C ARG A 86 1.48 10.98 -16.67
N ARG A 87 2.45 10.07 -16.78
CA ARG A 87 3.12 9.76 -18.06
C ARG A 87 2.14 9.21 -19.10
N ASP A 88 1.27 8.28 -18.70
CA ASP A 88 0.28 7.67 -19.60
C ASP A 88 -0.73 8.70 -20.12
N LEU A 89 -1.16 9.62 -19.25
CA LEU A 89 -2.07 10.70 -19.59
C LEU A 89 -1.39 11.90 -20.28
N GLY A 90 -0.07 11.87 -20.47
CA GLY A 90 0.70 12.97 -21.07
C GLY A 90 0.75 14.24 -20.21
N LEU A 91 0.48 14.12 -18.90
CA LEU A 91 0.57 15.22 -17.94
C LEU A 91 2.05 15.44 -17.56
N ALA A 92 2.50 16.69 -17.51
CA ALA A 92 3.86 17.01 -17.08
C ALA A 92 4.10 16.53 -15.63
N ALA A 93 5.29 15.99 -15.39
CA ALA A 93 5.73 15.50 -14.08
C ALA A 93 5.82 16.65 -13.06
#